data_AF-A0A1V8NRW0-F1
#
_entry.id   AF-A0A1V8NRW0-F1
#
_cell.length_a   1.000
_cell.length_b   1.000
_cell.length_c   1.000
_cell.angle_alpha   90.00
_cell.angle_beta   90.00
_cell.angle_gamma   90.00
#
_symmetry.space_group_name_H-M   'P 1'
#
loop_
_entity.id
_entity.type
_entity.pdbx_description
1 polymer ?
#
loop_
_entity_poly.entity_id
_entity_poly.type
_entity_poly.pdbx_seq_one_letter_code
_entity_poly.pdbx_strand_id
1 'polypeptide(L)'
;MKMKPANAREFIQLEYSEFPDTVLHAELCRACARADGRSIRRTLNEFAKARMTKVENPALRAALETMATSQFPETQITRIRACIGRMESALVQKFGVKRS
;
A
#
# COMPACT_ATOMS: atom_id res chain seq x y z
N MET A 1 26.74 -2.10 -2.42
CA MET A 1 26.56 -1.32 -1.18
C MET A 1 25.07 -1.28 -0.85
N LYS A 2 24.64 -1.75 0.33
CA LYS A 2 23.26 -1.49 0.78
C LYS A 2 23.20 0.01 1.13
N MET A 3 22.39 0.78 0.39
CA MET A 3 22.20 2.20 0.71
C MET A 3 21.60 2.31 2.11
N LYS A 4 22.21 3.14 2.96
CA LYS A 4 21.63 3.48 4.25
C LYS A 4 20.49 4.47 3.98
N PRO A 5 19.24 4.19 4.40
CA PRO A 5 18.12 5.08 4.14
C PRO A 5 18.36 6.43 4.83
N ALA A 6 18.18 7.53 4.09
CA ALA A 6 18.42 8.89 4.58
C ALA A 6 17.25 9.43 5.41
N ASN A 7 16.06 8.84 5.27
CA ASN A 7 14.83 9.25 5.95
C ASN A 7 13.86 8.07 6.11
N ALA A 8 12.77 8.29 6.84
CA ALA A 8 11.78 7.26 7.16
C ALA A 8 11.10 6.68 5.91
N ARG A 9 10.86 7.50 4.88
CA ARG A 9 10.25 7.06 3.62
C ARG A 9 11.16 6.10 2.86
N GLU A 10 12.44 6.42 2.72
CA GLU A 10 13.43 5.53 2.10
C GLU A 10 13.59 4.24 2.89
N PHE A 11 13.54 4.30 4.22
CA PHE A 11 13.58 3.10 5.07
C PHE A 11 12.39 2.18 4.76
N ILE A 12 11.18 2.74 4.70
CA ILE A 12 9.97 1.97 4.36
C ILE A 12 10.06 1.42 2.93
N GLN A 13 10.59 2.19 1.99
CA GLN A 13 10.77 1.69 0.62
C GLN A 13 11.78 0.53 0.56
N LEU A 14 12.80 0.52 1.42
CA LEU A 14 13.81 -0.53 1.44
C LEU A 14 13.31 -1.80 2.15
N GLU A 15 12.68 -1.66 3.31
CA GLU A 15 12.34 -2.78 4.20
C GLU A 15 10.87 -3.23 4.09
N TYR A 16 9.98 -2.36 3.61
CA TYR A 16 8.53 -2.58 3.54
C TYR A 16 7.94 -2.13 2.19
N SER A 17 8.71 -2.29 1.10
CA SER A 17 8.34 -1.88 -0.27
C SER A 17 6.95 -2.35 -0.71
N GLU A 18 6.50 -3.51 -0.22
CA GLU A 18 5.20 -4.07 -0.57
C GLU A 18 4.05 -3.11 -0.29
N PHE A 19 4.13 -2.29 0.75
CA PHE A 19 3.11 -1.31 1.12
C PHE A 19 2.99 -0.16 0.11
N PRO A 20 4.03 0.69 -0.11
CA PRO A 20 3.96 1.76 -1.10
C PRO A 20 3.70 1.23 -2.51
N ASP A 21 4.29 0.08 -2.89
CA ASP A 21 4.05 -0.52 -4.20
C ASP A 21 2.59 -0.95 -4.37
N THR A 22 1.97 -1.52 -3.33
CA THR A 22 0.55 -1.91 -3.38
C THR A 22 -0.35 -0.69 -3.51
N VAL A 23 -0.06 0.40 -2.79
CA VAL A 23 -0.79 1.67 -2.92
C VAL A 23 -0.65 2.23 -4.33
N LEU A 24 0.57 2.26 -4.87
CA LEU A 24 0.83 2.76 -6.22
C LEU A 24 0.04 1.96 -7.27
N HIS A 25 0.14 0.63 -7.24
CA HIS A 25 -0.55 -0.21 -8.21
C HIS A 25 -2.08 -0.10 -8.07
N ALA A 26 -2.62 -0.06 -6.85
CA ALA A 26 -4.05 0.11 -6.65
C ALA A 26 -4.56 1.44 -7.23
N GLU A 27 -3.80 2.52 -7.05
CA GLU A 27 -4.11 3.84 -7.60
C GLU A 27 -4.05 3.88 -9.12
N LEU A 28 -3.05 3.23 -9.72
CA LEU A 28 -2.97 3.07 -11.17
C LEU A 28 -4.16 2.27 -11.71
N CYS A 29 -4.50 1.14 -11.08
CA CYS A 29 -5.68 0.36 -11.46
C CYS A 29 -6.97 1.19 -11.38
N ARG A 30 -7.13 2.01 -10.32
CA ARG A 30 -8.26 2.92 -10.17
C ARG A 30 -8.31 3.98 -11.26
N ALA A 31 -7.18 4.61 -11.57
CA ALA A 31 -7.07 5.63 -12.61
C ALA A 31 -7.41 5.07 -13.99
N CYS A 32 -6.85 3.90 -14.34
CA CYS A 32 -7.15 3.21 -15.59
C CYS A 32 -8.63 2.82 -15.68
N ALA A 33 -9.21 2.23 -14.62
CA ALA A 33 -10.63 1.88 -14.63
C ALA A 33 -11.52 3.10 -14.87
N ARG A 34 -11.18 4.24 -14.26
CA ARG A 34 -11.89 5.50 -14.48
C ARG A 34 -11.75 5.99 -15.93
N ALA A 35 -10.53 5.98 -16.49
CA ALA A 35 -10.28 6.42 -17.85
C ALA A 35 -11.01 5.54 -18.89
N ASP A 36 -11.07 4.24 -18.64
CA ASP A 36 -11.70 3.25 -19.52
C ASP A 36 -13.23 3.14 -19.32
N GLY A 37 -13.82 3.87 -18.37
CA GLY A 37 -15.25 3.72 -18.01
C GLY A 37 -15.61 2.37 -17.36
N ARG A 38 -14.61 1.63 -16.85
CA ARG A 38 -14.81 0.34 -16.16
C ARG A 38 -15.23 0.54 -14.71
N SER A 39 -15.86 -0.47 -14.12
CA SER A 39 -16.18 -0.46 -12.69
C SER A 39 -14.90 -0.43 -11.84
N ILE A 40 -14.67 0.69 -11.14
CA ILE A 40 -13.56 0.85 -10.19
C ILE A 40 -13.63 -0.23 -9.11
N ARG A 41 -14.82 -0.43 -8.51
CA ARG A 41 -15.04 -1.45 -7.48
C ARG A 41 -14.58 -2.83 -7.95
N ARG A 42 -15.09 -3.30 -9.10
CA ARG A 42 -14.72 -4.61 -9.63
C ARG A 42 -13.22 -4.70 -9.89
N THR A 43 -12.65 -3.66 -10.51
CA THR A 43 -11.22 -3.61 -10.85
C THR A 43 -10.34 -3.70 -9.60
N LEU A 44 -10.67 -2.95 -8.54
CA LEU A 44 -9.91 -2.98 -7.29
C LEU A 44 -10.07 -4.31 -6.54
N ASN A 45 -11.26 -4.92 -6.57
CA ASN A 45 -11.46 -6.23 -5.98
C ASN A 45 -10.63 -7.31 -6.69
N GLU A 46 -10.57 -7.27 -8.03
CA GLU A 46 -9.75 -8.18 -8.85
C GLU A 46 -8.25 -7.92 -8.65
N PHE A 47 -7.83 -6.65 -8.62
CA PHE A 47 -6.46 -6.26 -8.26
C PHE A 47 -6.06 -6.84 -6.90
N ALA A 48 -6.92 -6.72 -5.89
CA ALA A 48 -6.62 -7.22 -4.55
C ALA A 48 -6.43 -8.73 -4.53
N LYS A 49 -7.29 -9.49 -5.23
CA LYS A 49 -7.15 -10.95 -5.40
C LYS A 49 -5.85 -11.33 -6.07
N ALA A 50 -5.42 -10.58 -7.09
CA ALA A 50 -4.14 -10.84 -7.76
C ALA A 50 -2.95 -10.49 -6.85
N ARG A 51 -3.01 -9.34 -6.16
CA ARG A 51 -1.91 -8.82 -5.34
C ARG A 51 -1.67 -9.64 -4.08
N MET A 52 -2.73 -10.13 -3.41
CA MET A 52 -2.58 -10.91 -2.17
C MET A 52 -1.76 -12.20 -2.34
N THR A 53 -1.73 -12.78 -3.54
CA THR A 53 -0.92 -13.97 -3.87
C THR A 53 0.58 -13.67 -3.96
N LYS A 54 0.94 -12.39 -4.10
CA LYS A 54 2.32 -11.91 -4.29
C LYS A 54 2.88 -11.18 -3.07
N VAL A 55 2.05 -10.96 -2.06
CA VAL A 55 2.44 -10.21 -0.85
C VAL A 55 2.81 -11.16 0.26
N GLU A 56 3.98 -10.97 0.86
CA GLU A 56 4.46 -11.78 1.99
C GLU A 56 3.97 -11.21 3.33
N ASN A 57 3.91 -9.89 3.47
CA ASN A 57 3.49 -9.27 4.72
C ASN A 57 2.03 -9.63 5.11
N PRO A 58 1.80 -10.25 6.27
CA PRO A 58 0.46 -10.74 6.66
C PRO A 58 -0.54 -9.61 6.91
N ALA A 59 -0.10 -8.47 7.44
CA ALA A 59 -0.98 -7.33 7.68
C ALA A 59 -1.45 -6.68 6.37
N LEU A 60 -0.56 -6.59 5.38
CA LEU A 60 -0.92 -6.12 4.05
C LEU A 60 -1.83 -7.12 3.32
N ARG A 61 -1.56 -8.42 3.46
CA ARG A 61 -2.42 -9.49 2.92
C ARG A 61 -3.84 -9.40 3.47
N ALA A 62 -4.02 -9.24 4.79
CA ALA A 62 -5.34 -9.08 5.40
C ALA A 62 -6.11 -7.84 4.89
N ALA A 63 -5.41 -6.73 4.64
CA ALA A 63 -6.01 -5.55 4.03
C ALA A 63 -6.49 -5.82 2.59
N LEU A 64 -5.74 -6.62 1.83
CA LEU A 64 -6.10 -7.02 0.47
C LEU A 64 -7.26 -8.03 0.45
N GLU A 65 -7.32 -8.98 1.39
CA GLU A 65 -8.46 -9.88 1.55
C GLU A 65 -9.75 -9.10 1.81
N THR A 66 -9.68 -8.08 2.67
CA THR A 66 -10.81 -7.16 2.92
C THR A 66 -11.16 -6.36 1.66
N MET A 67 -10.16 -5.88 0.92
CA MET A 67 -10.38 -5.13 -0.33
C MET A 67 -11.08 -6.01 -1.38
N ALA A 68 -10.69 -7.28 -1.51
CA ALA A 68 -11.16 -8.21 -2.53
C ALA A 68 -12.67 -8.48 -2.50
N THR A 69 -13.33 -8.30 -1.35
CA THR A 69 -14.75 -8.57 -1.14
C THR A 69 -15.57 -7.32 -0.79
N SER A 70 -14.92 -6.16 -0.63
CA SER A 70 -15.59 -4.93 -0.21
C SER A 70 -16.53 -4.36 -1.27
N GLN A 71 -17.58 -3.68 -0.81
CA GLN A 71 -18.39 -2.79 -1.63
C GLN A 71 -17.68 -1.44 -1.89
N PHE A 72 -16.73 -1.07 -1.03
CA PHE A 72 -15.98 0.19 -1.08
C PHE A 72 -14.46 -0.07 -0.97
N PRO A 73 -13.84 -0.74 -1.94
CA PRO A 73 -12.45 -1.18 -1.87
C PRO A 73 -11.43 -0.03 -1.74
N GLU A 74 -11.77 1.18 -2.22
CA GLU A 74 -10.96 2.40 -2.08
C GLU A 74 -10.62 2.71 -0.62
N THR A 75 -11.50 2.33 0.32
CA THR A 75 -11.25 2.50 1.75
C THR A 75 -9.98 1.77 2.21
N GLN A 76 -9.64 0.64 1.59
CA GLN A 76 -8.44 -0.11 1.93
C GLN A 76 -7.18 0.58 1.39
N ILE A 77 -7.24 1.31 0.27
CA ILE A 77 -6.12 2.15 -0.19
C ILE A 77 -5.79 3.20 0.88
N THR A 78 -6.82 3.89 1.38
CA THR A 78 -6.66 4.88 2.46
C THR A 78 -6.11 4.25 3.74
N ARG A 79 -6.57 3.05 4.12
CA ARG A 79 -6.06 2.33 5.30
C ARG A 79 -4.59 1.93 5.16
N ILE A 80 -4.18 1.43 4.01
CA ILE A 80 -2.77 1.05 3.74
C ILE A 80 -1.89 2.31 3.78
N ARG A 81 -2.32 3.43 3.19
CA ARG A 81 -1.62 4.73 3.32
C ARG A 81 -1.50 5.19 4.77
N ALA A 82 -2.58 5.08 5.55
CA ALA A 82 -2.54 5.43 6.96
C ALA A 82 -1.59 4.53 7.75
N CYS A 83 -1.46 3.25 7.38
CA CYS A 83 -0.45 2.35 7.94
C CYS A 83 0.97 2.85 7.65
N ILE A 84 1.26 3.24 6.41
CA ILE A 84 2.55 3.85 6.02
C ILE A 84 2.84 5.09 6.86
N GLY A 85 1.89 6.02 7.00
CA GLY A 85 2.08 7.21 7.83
C GLY A 85 2.33 6.89 9.31
N ARG A 86 1.73 5.81 9.85
CA ARG A 86 2.02 5.32 11.20
C ARG A 86 3.42 4.69 11.30
N MET A 87 3.86 3.96 10.27
CA MET A 87 5.23 3.42 10.21
C MET A 87 6.25 4.57 10.19
N GLU A 88 6.03 5.62 9.38
CA GLU A 88 6.88 6.81 9.35
C GLU A 88 6.92 7.49 10.72
N SER A 89 5.76 7.71 11.34
CA SER A 89 5.67 8.34 12.66
C SER A 89 6.42 7.54 13.72
N ALA A 90 6.30 6.20 13.70
CA ALA A 90 7.02 5.33 14.63
C ALA A 90 8.54 5.38 14.40
N LEU A 91 9.02 5.40 13.16
CA LEU A 91 10.43 5.52 12.81
C LEU A 91 11.02 6.84 13.32
N VAL A 92 10.30 7.95 13.17
CA VAL A 92 10.74 9.26 13.66
C VAL A 92 10.74 9.29 15.18
N GLN A 93 9.64 8.90 15.83
CA GLN A 93 9.46 9.07 17.28
C GLN A 93 10.30 8.10 18.12
N LYS A 94 10.43 6.84 17.68
CA LYS A 94 11.08 5.80 18.48
C LYS A 94 12.54 5.58 18.11
N PHE A 95 12.91 5.85 16.85
CA PHE A 95 14.23 5.53 16.32
C PHE A 95 15.00 6.76 15.83
N GLY A 96 14.43 7.97 15.98
CA GLY A 96 15.10 9.22 15.61
C GLY A 96 15.40 9.34 14.11
N VAL A 97 14.74 8.54 13.27
CA VAL A 97 14.94 8.60 11.82
C VAL A 97 14.44 9.94 11.31
N LYS A 98 15.18 10.57 10.40
CA LYS A 98 14.80 11.86 9.81
C LYS A 98 13.43 11.74 9.11
N ARG A 99 12.55 12.71 9.33
CA ARG A 99 11.30 12.84 8.56
C ARG A 99 11.65 13.21 7.11
N SER A 100 11.05 12.50 6.16
CA SER A 100 11.19 12.76 4.72
C SER A 100 10.63 14.12 4.34
#